data_AF-A0A950E3Z7-F1
#
_entry.id   AF-A0A950E3Z7-F1
#
_cell.length_a   1.000
_cell.length_b   1.000
_cell.length_c   1.000
_cell.angle_alpha   90.00
_cell.angle_beta   90.00
_cell.angle_gamma   90.00
#
_symmetry.space_group_name_H-M   'P 1'
#
loop_
_entity.id
_entity.type
_entity.pdbx_description
1 polymer ?
#
loop_
_entity_poly.entity_id
_entity_poly.type
_entity_poly.pdbx_seq_one_letter_code
_entity_poly.pdbx_strand_id
1 'polypeptide(L)'
;MSETTLDWSAAEVKNAKLTVPLDGDIPKGWKKSFEATVLMLGGGDWGEIQIKRDRVQVSDVEPGSEEKLRHHLESVVVQANADHEAEESEEKAPDAGESEPEADDDDGGPDAEMTRRFRSF
;
A
#
# COMPACT_ATOMS: atom_id res chain seq x y z
N MET A 1 -12.82 -2.66 -16.14
CA MET A 1 -13.25 -2.36 -14.76
C MET A 1 -12.37 -1.24 -14.26
N SER A 2 -12.82 -0.40 -13.34
CA SER A 2 -11.96 0.66 -12.80
C SER A 2 -10.98 0.01 -11.82
N GLU A 3 -9.70 0.01 -12.14
CA GLU A 3 -8.66 -0.55 -11.28
C GLU A 3 -8.52 0.31 -10.02
N THR A 4 -8.32 -0.33 -8.86
CA THR A 4 -8.05 0.40 -7.62
C THR A 4 -6.64 1.00 -7.72
N THR A 5 -6.52 2.30 -7.50
CA THR A 5 -5.25 3.04 -7.58
C THR A 5 -5.04 3.93 -6.36
N LEU A 6 -3.82 4.41 -6.15
CA LEU A 6 -3.49 5.31 -5.05
C LEU A 6 -3.59 6.77 -5.51
N ASP A 7 -4.42 7.56 -4.82
CA ASP A 7 -4.50 9.00 -5.07
C ASP A 7 -3.41 9.73 -4.29
N TRP A 8 -2.23 9.83 -4.92
CA TRP A 8 -1.08 10.55 -4.37
C TRP A 8 -1.32 12.06 -4.24
N SER A 9 -2.26 12.62 -5.01
CA SER A 9 -2.64 14.04 -4.96
C SER A 9 -3.24 14.43 -3.62
N ALA A 10 -4.01 13.55 -2.98
CA ALA A 10 -4.57 13.74 -1.64
C ALA A 10 -3.84 12.94 -0.55
N ALA A 11 -2.69 12.33 -0.86
CA ALA A 11 -1.81 11.73 0.14
C ALA A 11 -1.42 12.77 1.21
N GLU A 12 -1.36 12.34 2.46
CA GLU A 12 -1.04 13.18 3.60
C GLU A 12 -0.21 12.37 4.60
N VAL A 13 0.91 12.94 5.06
CA VAL A 13 1.73 12.32 6.11
C VAL A 13 1.65 13.15 7.40
N LYS A 14 1.38 12.50 8.54
CA LYS A 14 1.21 13.16 9.86
C LYS A 14 1.75 12.28 11.00
N ASN A 15 2.82 12.71 11.68
CA ASN A 15 3.46 11.97 12.78
C ASN A 15 3.89 10.57 12.32
N ALA A 16 4.81 10.49 11.35
CA ALA A 16 5.26 9.26 10.72
C ALA A 16 4.17 8.46 9.99
N LYS A 17 2.96 9.00 9.83
CA LYS A 17 1.81 8.24 9.33
C LYS A 17 1.39 8.72 7.96
N LEU A 18 1.76 7.99 6.92
CA LEU A 18 1.29 8.21 5.57
C LEU A 18 -0.15 7.70 5.46
N THR A 19 -1.05 8.57 5.02
CA THR A 19 -2.43 8.23 4.67
C THR A 19 -2.64 8.57 3.21
N VAL A 20 -2.85 7.56 2.37
CA VAL A 20 -3.13 7.71 0.94
C VAL A 20 -4.55 7.24 0.67
N PRO A 21 -5.45 8.10 0.17
CA PRO A 21 -6.74 7.65 -0.30
C PRO A 21 -6.59 6.75 -1.52
N LEU A 22 -7.46 5.74 -1.61
CA LEU A 22 -7.60 4.93 -2.80
C LEU A 22 -8.57 5.65 -3.74
N ASP A 23 -8.33 5.51 -5.04
CA ASP A 23 -9.23 5.96 -6.09
C ASP A 23 -9.67 4.75 -6.92
N GLY A 24 -10.91 4.80 -7.40
CA GLY A 24 -11.57 3.70 -8.08
C GLY A 24 -12.57 2.96 -7.20
N ASP A 25 -13.07 1.83 -7.72
CA ASP A 25 -13.98 0.97 -6.99
C ASP A 25 -13.13 -0.11 -6.30
N ILE A 26 -13.18 -0.18 -4.96
CA ILE A 26 -12.47 -1.22 -4.21
C ILE A 26 -13.35 -2.48 -4.20
N PRO A 27 -12.98 -3.54 -4.95
CA PRO A 27 -13.82 -4.70 -5.03
C PRO A 27 -13.78 -5.51 -3.73
N LYS A 28 -14.85 -6.27 -3.50
CA LYS A 28 -15.02 -7.01 -2.25
C LYS A 28 -14.02 -8.17 -2.18
N GLY A 29 -13.04 -8.06 -1.30
CA GLY A 29 -12.00 -9.08 -1.13
C GLY A 29 -10.62 -8.53 -1.44
N TRP A 30 -10.51 -7.50 -2.28
CA TRP A 30 -9.26 -6.84 -2.64
C TRP A 30 -8.41 -6.41 -1.45
N LYS A 31 -9.07 -5.91 -0.39
CA LYS A 31 -8.36 -5.56 0.85
C LYS A 31 -7.56 -6.74 1.41
N LYS A 32 -8.08 -7.97 1.33
CA LYS A 32 -7.35 -9.16 1.77
C LYS A 32 -6.17 -9.47 0.86
N SER A 33 -6.35 -9.38 -0.46
CA SER A 33 -5.27 -9.57 -1.44
C SER A 33 -4.16 -8.54 -1.22
N PHE A 34 -4.52 -7.30 -0.91
CA PHE A 34 -3.57 -6.25 -0.50
C PHE A 34 -2.85 -6.59 0.80
N GLU A 35 -3.57 -6.94 1.88
CA GLU A 35 -2.96 -7.31 3.16
C GLU A 35 -2.05 -8.54 3.02
N ALA A 36 -2.43 -9.54 2.22
CA ALA A 36 -1.62 -10.71 1.91
C ALA A 36 -0.36 -10.35 1.10
N THR A 37 -0.50 -9.46 0.11
CA THR A 37 0.61 -8.96 -0.70
C THR A 37 1.61 -8.18 0.14
N VAL A 38 1.15 -7.33 1.06
CA VAL A 38 2.01 -6.64 2.03
C VAL A 38 2.79 -7.64 2.89
N LEU A 39 2.13 -8.69 3.38
CA LEU A 39 2.79 -9.73 4.18
C LEU A 39 3.82 -10.52 3.36
N MET A 40 3.54 -10.79 2.09
CA MET A 40 4.42 -11.55 1.18
C MET A 40 5.63 -10.73 0.73
N LEU A 41 5.43 -9.47 0.35
CA LEU A 41 6.52 -8.57 -0.05
C LEU A 41 7.34 -8.09 1.15
N GLY A 42 6.82 -8.29 2.36
CA GLY A 42 7.40 -7.77 3.58
C GLY A 42 7.05 -6.30 3.78
N GLY A 43 6.77 -5.92 5.02
CA GLY A 43 6.66 -4.51 5.35
C GLY A 43 8.06 -3.96 5.52
N GLY A 44 8.78 -3.67 4.40
CA GLY A 44 10.14 -3.06 4.33
C GLY A 44 10.29 -1.79 5.16
N ASP A 45 11.36 -0.97 5.03
CA ASP A 45 11.80 0.09 6.00
C ASP A 45 10.74 1.18 6.41
N TRP A 46 9.56 0.75 6.83
CA TRP A 46 8.36 1.45 7.22
C TRP A 46 7.52 0.51 8.11
N GLY A 47 6.77 1.06 9.05
CA GLY A 47 5.98 0.27 9.98
C GLY A 47 4.69 -0.33 9.39
N GLU A 48 3.69 -0.53 10.25
CA GLU A 48 2.46 -1.25 9.90
C GLU A 48 1.69 -0.58 8.73
N ILE A 49 1.62 -1.30 7.60
CA ILE A 49 0.77 -0.96 6.44
C ILE A 49 -0.59 -1.63 6.59
N GLN A 50 -1.66 -0.83 6.54
CA GLN A 50 -3.03 -1.33 6.64
C GLN A 50 -4.01 -0.47 5.83
N ILE A 51 -5.10 -1.07 5.36
CA ILE A 51 -6.20 -0.31 4.74
C ILE A 51 -7.27 -0.01 5.80
N LYS A 52 -7.58 1.27 6.00
CA LYS A 52 -8.75 1.71 6.77
C LYS A 52 -9.80 2.35 5.87
N ARG A 53 -10.92 1.65 5.73
CA ARG A 53 -12.02 1.98 4.81
C ARG A 53 -11.54 1.97 3.36
N ASP A 54 -11.07 3.12 2.90
CA ASP A 54 -10.74 3.43 1.51
C ASP A 54 -9.40 4.18 1.43
N ARG A 55 -8.56 3.96 2.43
CA ARG A 55 -7.29 4.67 2.60
C ARG A 55 -6.23 3.71 3.08
N VAL A 56 -5.10 3.71 2.42
CA VAL A 56 -3.88 3.05 2.89
C VAL A 56 -3.28 3.91 3.98
N GLN A 57 -2.98 3.29 5.12
CA GLN A 57 -2.24 3.89 6.22
C GLN A 57 -0.93 3.12 6.40
N VAL A 58 0.18 3.84 6.40
CA VAL A 58 1.49 3.32 6.76
C VAL A 58 1.91 4.06 8.01
N SER A 59 2.20 3.33 9.07
CA SER A 59 2.81 3.90 10.28
C SER A 59 4.32 3.87 10.10
N ASP A 60 5.05 4.74 10.81
CA ASP A 60 6.51 4.70 10.83
C ASP A 60 7.08 4.88 9.40
N VAL A 61 7.09 6.11 8.89
CA VAL A 61 7.61 6.40 7.54
C VAL A 61 8.88 7.23 7.64
N GLU A 62 10.03 6.63 7.32
CA GLU A 62 11.32 7.30 7.45
C GLU A 62 11.62 8.43 6.44
N PRO A 63 12.32 9.49 6.89
CA PRO A 63 13.05 10.45 6.06
C PRO A 63 13.75 9.86 4.84
N GLY A 64 13.38 10.27 3.63
CA GLY A 64 14.08 9.83 2.42
C GLY A 64 13.60 8.48 1.88
N SER A 65 12.68 7.80 2.58
CA SER A 65 12.05 6.56 2.12
C SER A 65 10.80 6.80 1.26
N GLU A 66 10.44 8.05 0.93
CA GLU A 66 9.25 8.41 0.13
C GLU A 66 9.15 7.62 -1.16
N GLU A 67 10.22 7.67 -1.97
CA GLU A 67 10.22 7.12 -3.32
C GLU A 67 10.17 5.59 -3.26
N LYS A 68 10.88 5.00 -2.30
CA LYS A 68 10.83 3.56 -2.05
C LYS A 68 9.44 3.13 -1.59
N LEU A 69 8.86 3.83 -0.61
CA LEU A 69 7.53 3.54 -0.08
C LEU A 69 6.45 3.73 -1.15
N ARG A 70 6.57 4.77 -1.98
CA ARG A 70 5.72 4.96 -3.15
C ARG A 70 5.76 3.75 -4.05
N HIS A 71 6.96 3.39 -4.51
CA HIS A 71 7.14 2.28 -5.43
C HIS A 71 6.71 0.96 -4.81
N HIS A 72 6.94 0.77 -3.52
CA HIS A 72 6.47 -0.39 -2.80
C HIS A 72 4.94 -0.44 -2.77
N LEU A 73 4.26 0.63 -2.34
CA LEU A 73 2.80 0.69 -2.31
C LEU A 73 2.17 0.58 -3.70
N GLU A 74 2.76 1.20 -4.72
CA GLU A 74 2.33 1.03 -6.12
C GLU A 74 2.52 -0.43 -6.58
N SER A 75 3.62 -1.07 -6.22
CA SER A 75 3.85 -2.49 -6.53
C SER A 75 2.86 -3.40 -5.80
N VAL A 76 2.59 -3.14 -4.52
CA VAL A 76 1.60 -3.86 -3.71
C VAL A 76 0.22 -3.70 -4.33
N VAL A 77 -0.19 -2.49 -4.74
CA VAL A 77 -1.51 -2.27 -5.37
C VAL A 77 -1.60 -2.96 -6.73
N VAL A 78 -0.57 -2.86 -7.56
CA VAL A 78 -0.53 -3.57 -8.85
C VAL A 78 -0.62 -5.08 -8.64
N GLN A 79 0.12 -5.63 -7.67
CA GLN A 79 0.07 -7.05 -7.34
C GLN A 79 -1.26 -7.45 -6.71
N ALA A 80 -1.85 -6.63 -5.84
CA ALA A 80 -3.17 -6.88 -5.27
C ALA A 80 -4.29 -6.82 -6.32
N ASN A 81 -4.18 -5.91 -7.30
CA ASN A 81 -5.09 -5.86 -8.45
C ASN A 81 -4.93 -7.14 -9.29
N ALA A 82 -3.69 -7.53 -9.60
CA ALA A 82 -3.43 -8.75 -10.37
C ALA A 82 -3.87 -10.03 -9.64
N ASP A 83 -3.63 -10.11 -8.33
CA ASP A 83 -4.05 -11.23 -7.48
C ASP A 83 -5.57 -11.27 -7.35
N HIS A 84 -6.24 -10.13 -7.24
CA HIS A 84 -7.70 -10.08 -7.24
C HIS A 84 -8.32 -10.47 -8.59
N GLU A 85 -7.76 -9.98 -9.70
CA GLU A 85 -8.17 -10.41 -11.05
C GLU A 85 -7.88 -11.90 -11.27
N ALA A 86 -6.80 -12.41 -10.67
CA ALA A 86 -6.49 -13.83 -10.64
C ALA A 86 -7.49 -14.59 -9.78
N GLU A 87 -7.86 -14.15 -8.58
CA GLU A 87 -8.88 -14.78 -7.72
C GLU A 87 -10.28 -14.76 -8.35
N GLU A 88 -10.69 -13.67 -9.02
CA GLU A 88 -11.92 -13.64 -9.84
C GLU A 88 -11.82 -14.62 -11.03
N SER A 89 -10.61 -14.90 -11.52
CA SER A 89 -10.34 -15.91 -12.54
C SER A 89 -10.13 -17.33 -11.96
N GLU A 90 -9.81 -17.45 -10.67
CA GLU A 90 -9.37 -18.64 -9.92
C GLU A 90 -10.41 -19.13 -8.90
N GLU A 91 -11.69 -18.73 -9.03
CA GLU A 91 -12.83 -19.60 -8.67
C GLU A 91 -12.82 -20.96 -9.43
N LYS A 92 -11.75 -21.25 -10.20
CA LYS A 92 -11.19 -22.57 -10.47
C LYS A 92 -9.67 -22.67 -10.18
N ALA A 93 -9.24 -22.72 -8.92
CA ALA A 93 -8.28 -23.70 -8.37
C ALA A 93 -7.77 -23.28 -6.97
N PRO A 94 -7.42 -24.24 -6.09
CA PRO A 94 -7.03 -23.93 -4.71
C PRO A 94 -5.51 -23.76 -4.50
N ASP A 95 -5.19 -22.74 -3.71
CA ASP A 95 -4.38 -22.73 -2.49
C ASP A 95 -3.00 -23.41 -2.47
N ALA A 96 -1.95 -22.59 -2.48
CA ALA A 96 -0.70 -22.72 -1.72
C ALA A 96 0.07 -21.41 -1.92
N GLY A 97 0.36 -20.56 -0.96
CA GLY A 97 0.88 -20.81 0.38
C GLY A 97 2.19 -20.03 0.53
N GLU A 98 2.40 -19.45 1.72
CA GLU A 98 3.62 -18.80 2.23
C GLU A 98 3.68 -17.25 2.19
N SER A 99 3.33 -16.67 3.34
CA SER A 99 3.92 -15.43 3.87
C SER A 99 5.34 -15.73 4.39
N GLU A 100 6.28 -14.79 4.56
CA GLU A 100 6.28 -13.65 5.50
C GLU A 100 7.70 -12.99 5.44
N PRO A 101 8.02 -11.94 6.21
CA PRO A 101 7.82 -10.50 6.00
C PRO A 101 9.19 -9.77 5.82
N GLU A 102 9.32 -8.44 5.90
CA GLU A 102 10.04 -7.81 7.03
C GLU A 102 10.08 -6.27 6.93
N ALA A 103 9.88 -5.67 8.11
CA ALA A 103 10.56 -4.54 8.77
C ALA A 103 10.59 -3.11 8.18
N ASP A 104 9.84 -2.14 8.74
CA ASP A 104 10.21 -1.30 9.92
C ASP A 104 10.57 0.18 9.61
N ASP A 105 9.84 1.11 10.23
CA ASP A 105 10.36 2.38 10.77
C ASP A 105 10.13 3.81 10.16
N ASP A 106 9.71 4.64 11.13
CA ASP A 106 9.86 6.00 11.68
C ASP A 106 10.09 7.33 10.91
N ASP A 107 9.04 8.16 10.99
CA ASP A 107 9.03 9.62 11.19
C ASP A 107 9.89 10.52 10.33
N GLY A 108 9.28 10.96 9.22
CA GLY A 108 9.29 12.37 8.97
C GLY A 108 8.45 13.15 10.01
N GLY A 109 8.96 14.14 10.72
CA GLY A 109 10.07 14.99 10.30
C GLY A 109 9.85 15.31 8.81
N PRO A 110 10.71 14.93 7.88
CA PRO A 110 10.48 14.87 6.42
C PRO A 110 9.07 14.72 5.86
N ASP A 111 8.09 14.15 6.57
CA ASP A 111 6.70 13.89 6.20
C ASP A 111 6.04 15.07 5.49
N ALA A 112 6.35 16.29 5.93
CA ALA A 112 5.85 17.51 5.31
C ALA A 112 6.49 17.81 3.95
N GLU A 113 7.78 17.53 3.77
CA GLU A 113 8.45 17.57 2.47
C GLU A 113 8.03 16.38 1.59
N MET A 114 7.84 15.19 2.17
CA MET A 114 7.30 14.01 1.50
C MET A 114 5.94 14.31 0.91
N THR A 115 5.03 14.83 1.74
CA THR A 115 3.67 15.16 1.32
C THR A 115 3.68 16.14 0.14
N ARG A 116 4.64 17.07 0.09
CA ARG A 116 4.77 18.00 -1.05
C ARG A 116 5.35 17.34 -2.30
N ARG A 117 6.37 16.49 -2.17
CA ARG A 117 6.94 15.73 -3.31
C ARG A 117 5.93 14.78 -3.94
N PHE A 118 5.15 14.09 -3.12
CA PHE A 118 4.09 13.20 -3.57
C PHE A 118 3.01 13.92 -4.39
N ARG A 119 2.76 15.21 -4.10
CA ARG A 119 1.71 16.01 -4.75
C ARG A 119 2.16 16.81 -5.97
N SER A 120 3.46 16.95 -6.24
CA SER A 120 3.97 17.83 -7.32
C SER A 120 4.42 17.11 -8.59
N PHE A 121 4.24 15.79 -8.68
CA PHE A 121 4.59 15.00 -9.86
C PHE A 121 3.38 14.79 -10.77
#